data_AF-A0AAP2JWI6-F1
#
_entry.id   AF-A0AAP2JWI6-F1
#
_cell.length_a   1.000
_cell.length_b   1.000
_cell.length_c   1.000
_cell.angle_alpha   90.00
_cell.angle_beta   90.00
_cell.angle_gamma   90.00
#
_symmetry.space_group_name_H-M   'P 1'
#
loop_
_entity.id
_entity.type
_entity.pdbx_description
1 polymer ?
#
loop_
_entity_poly.entity_id
_entity_poly.type
_entity_poly.pdbx_seq_one_letter_code
_entity_poly.pdbx_strand_id
1 'polypeptide(L)'
;MIALVNANEKRAKNHLASAIRFNGSVVTVREWIDALIAQGYKPNAKAVLKGKEASRMQMHRWDNSQQTEHMKKRAQAGTKIEYTMFHDGSGSFYDVKKFAYDYAVSQIGMQSAEPEDRCFIVFAIPQLRRGPEYQRCVAAYKPELAESEQRVLSMLRCDFPPARILWFGVAKTQEQALAMAKEAVA
;
A
#
# COMPACT_ATOMS: atom_id res chain seq x y z
N MET A 1 -23.51 -14.82 -10.45
CA MET A 1 -22.10 -14.47 -10.75
C MET A 1 -21.92 -13.67 -12.04
N ILE A 2 -22.65 -13.96 -13.13
CA ILE A 2 -22.51 -13.28 -14.45
C ILE A 2 -22.72 -11.74 -14.40
N ALA A 3 -23.72 -11.27 -13.65
CA ALA A 3 -24.01 -9.83 -13.56
C ALA A 3 -22.90 -9.00 -12.90
N LEU A 4 -22.19 -9.57 -11.91
CA LEU A 4 -21.07 -8.92 -11.22
C LEU A 4 -19.83 -8.80 -12.11
N VAL A 5 -19.56 -9.82 -12.92
CA VAL A 5 -18.47 -9.81 -13.92
C VAL A 5 -18.73 -8.72 -14.95
N ASN A 6 -19.94 -8.69 -15.53
CA ASN A 6 -20.35 -7.67 -16.50
C ASN A 6 -20.28 -6.24 -15.94
N ALA A 7 -20.65 -6.05 -14.66
CA ALA A 7 -20.56 -4.75 -14.00
C ALA A 7 -19.11 -4.28 -13.82
N ASN A 8 -18.21 -5.19 -13.45
CA ASN A 8 -16.78 -4.88 -13.30
C ASN A 8 -16.11 -4.58 -14.64
N GLU A 9 -16.43 -5.34 -15.70
CA GLU A 9 -15.95 -5.07 -17.06
C GLU A 9 -16.40 -3.70 -17.56
N LYS A 10 -17.67 -3.33 -17.33
CA LYS A 10 -18.18 -2.02 -17.71
C LYS A 10 -17.48 -0.89 -16.95
N ARG A 11 -17.21 -1.07 -15.65
CA ARG A 11 -16.43 -0.11 -14.84
C ARG A 11 -15.01 0.04 -15.35
N ALA A 12 -14.35 -1.07 -15.71
CA ALA A 12 -13.01 -1.05 -16.27
C ALA A 12 -12.98 -0.30 -17.60
N LYS A 13 -13.89 -0.62 -18.54
CA LYS A 13 -14.03 0.08 -19.83
C LYS A 13 -14.26 1.58 -19.65
N ASN A 14 -15.18 1.96 -18.76
CA ASN A 14 -15.46 3.37 -18.47
C ASN A 14 -14.26 4.09 -17.87
N HIS A 15 -13.50 3.43 -16.99
CA HIS A 15 -12.30 4.04 -16.42
C HIS A 15 -11.21 4.23 -17.47
N LEU A 16 -10.96 3.23 -18.31
CA LEU A 16 -9.96 3.31 -19.39
C LEU A 16 -10.32 4.38 -20.43
N ALA A 17 -11.62 4.61 -20.68
CA ALA A 17 -12.10 5.67 -21.57
C ALA A 17 -12.15 7.06 -20.91
N SER A 18 -11.88 7.18 -19.61
CA SER A 18 -11.93 8.49 -18.94
C SER A 18 -10.77 9.38 -19.38
N ALA A 19 -11.03 10.68 -19.50
CA ALA A 19 -10.06 11.65 -19.97
C ALA A 19 -9.10 12.11 -18.85
N ILE A 20 -7.83 12.26 -19.19
CA ILE A 20 -6.76 12.79 -18.34
C ILE A 20 -5.90 13.77 -19.14
N ARG A 21 -5.30 14.75 -18.46
CA ARG A 21 -4.31 15.65 -19.06
C ARG A 21 -2.91 15.07 -18.90
N PHE A 22 -2.19 14.93 -20.00
CA PHE A 22 -0.82 14.44 -20.03
C PHE A 22 -0.03 15.15 -21.13
N ASN A 23 1.17 15.65 -20.82
CA ASN A 23 2.04 16.38 -21.75
C ASN A 23 1.33 17.51 -22.54
N GLY A 24 0.45 18.26 -21.88
CA GLY A 24 -0.28 19.37 -22.51
C GLY A 24 -1.47 18.96 -23.39
N SER A 25 -1.74 17.67 -23.55
CA SER A 25 -2.88 17.15 -24.31
C SER A 25 -3.88 16.42 -23.41
N VAL A 26 -5.15 16.35 -23.86
CA VAL A 26 -6.18 15.51 -23.22
C VAL A 26 -6.19 14.17 -23.94
N VAL A 27 -5.93 13.10 -23.20
CA VAL A 27 -5.92 11.71 -23.68
C VAL A 27 -6.80 10.86 -22.79
N THR A 28 -7.17 9.66 -23.25
CA THR A 28 -7.82 8.67 -22.39
C THR A 28 -6.82 8.00 -21.46
N VAL A 29 -7.29 7.42 -20.35
CA VAL A 29 -6.44 6.62 -19.45
C VAL A 29 -5.78 5.46 -20.21
N ARG A 30 -6.47 4.83 -21.15
CA ARG A 30 -5.89 3.79 -22.01
C ARG A 30 -4.68 4.33 -22.80
N GLU A 31 -4.87 5.39 -23.57
CA GLU A 31 -3.81 5.99 -24.39
C GLU A 31 -2.64 6.47 -23.53
N TRP A 32 -2.95 7.02 -22.35
CA TRP A 32 -1.93 7.42 -21.39
C TRP A 32 -1.09 6.22 -20.92
N ILE A 33 -1.72 5.10 -20.55
CA ILE A 33 -0.99 3.88 -20.17
C ILE A 33 -0.15 3.34 -21.33
N ASP A 34 -0.71 3.26 -22.53
CA ASP A 34 0.01 2.80 -23.72
C ASP A 34 1.26 3.69 -23.99
N ALA A 35 1.13 5.01 -23.84
CA ALA A 35 2.23 5.95 -23.95
C ALA A 35 3.30 5.76 -22.86
N LEU A 36 2.90 5.49 -21.61
CA LEU A 36 3.84 5.18 -20.53
C LEU A 36 4.61 3.89 -20.81
N ILE A 37 3.94 2.84 -21.28
CA ILE A 37 4.57 1.58 -21.66
C ILE A 37 5.59 1.81 -22.78
N ALA A 38 5.21 2.58 -23.81
CA ALA A 38 6.12 2.94 -24.91
C ALA A 38 7.34 3.75 -24.45
N GLN A 39 7.19 4.55 -23.38
CA GLN A 39 8.28 5.27 -22.73
C GLN A 39 9.12 4.39 -21.78
N GLY A 40 8.84 3.09 -21.68
CA GLY A 40 9.60 2.15 -20.86
C GLY A 40 9.13 2.03 -19.40
N TYR A 41 8.00 2.62 -19.03
CA TYR A 41 7.41 2.42 -17.71
C TYR A 41 6.81 1.01 -17.58
N LYS A 42 6.95 0.42 -16.41
CA LYS A 42 6.43 -0.91 -16.07
C LYS A 42 5.38 -0.83 -14.96
N PRO A 43 4.34 -1.66 -15.00
CA PRO A 43 3.37 -1.75 -13.92
C PRO A 43 4.05 -2.29 -12.67
N ASN A 44 3.83 -1.62 -11.54
CA ASN A 44 4.34 -2.01 -10.24
C ASN A 44 3.23 -1.94 -9.18
N ALA A 45 3.16 -2.94 -8.31
CA ALA A 45 2.25 -2.99 -7.17
C ALA A 45 3.04 -3.14 -5.87
N LYS A 46 2.67 -2.41 -4.82
CA LYS A 46 3.34 -2.53 -3.51
C LYS A 46 2.38 -2.35 -2.35
N ALA A 47 2.65 -3.06 -1.25
CA ALA A 47 1.90 -2.87 -0.02
C ALA A 47 2.40 -1.64 0.74
N VAL A 48 1.46 -0.76 1.11
CA VAL A 48 1.72 0.45 1.90
C VAL A 48 0.73 0.57 3.04
N LEU A 49 1.04 1.40 4.04
CA LEU A 49 0.09 1.71 5.10
C LEU A 49 -1.14 2.44 4.52
N LYS A 50 -2.35 1.98 4.88
CA LYS A 50 -3.61 2.56 4.40
C LYS A 50 -3.91 3.92 5.05
N GLY A 51 -3.58 4.06 6.33
CA GLY A 51 -3.78 5.29 7.09
C GLY A 51 -2.76 6.35 6.70
N LYS A 52 -3.21 7.41 6.00
CA LYS A 52 -2.36 8.55 5.66
C LYS A 52 -1.84 9.24 6.92
N GLU A 53 -0.58 9.67 6.86
CA GLU A 53 -0.01 10.58 7.85
C GLU A 53 -0.72 11.93 7.80
N ALA A 54 -0.97 12.49 8.99
CA ALA A 54 -1.36 13.88 9.09
C ALA A 54 -0.17 14.78 8.72
N SER A 55 -0.44 15.90 8.06
CA SER A 55 0.62 16.88 7.81
C SER A 55 1.07 17.49 9.13
N ARG A 56 2.32 17.99 9.17
CA ARG A 56 2.85 18.70 10.36
C ARG A 56 1.90 19.81 10.81
N MET A 57 1.38 20.59 9.88
CA MET A 57 0.40 21.64 10.19
C MET A 57 -0.89 21.11 10.82
N GLN A 58 -1.40 19.96 10.36
CA GLN A 58 -2.58 19.35 10.98
C GLN A 58 -2.27 18.90 12.40
N MET A 59 -1.12 18.22 12.60
CA MET A 59 -0.69 17.77 13.92
C MET A 59 -0.52 18.94 14.91
N HIS A 60 0.06 20.07 14.48
CA HIS A 60 0.22 21.26 15.33
C HIS A 60 -1.09 21.91 15.76
N ARG A 61 -2.20 21.64 15.08
CA ARG A 61 -3.53 22.15 15.42
C ARG A 61 -4.34 21.19 16.28
N TRP A 62 -3.85 19.97 16.48
CA TRP A 62 -4.55 18.95 17.24
C TRP A 62 -4.07 18.89 18.68
N ASP A 63 -5.02 18.69 19.60
CA ASP A 63 -4.71 18.32 20.97
C ASP A 63 -4.21 16.86 21.05
N ASN A 64 -3.72 16.47 22.23
CA ASN A 64 -3.17 15.13 22.47
C ASN A 64 -4.21 14.02 22.24
N SER A 65 -5.50 14.28 22.48
CA SER A 65 -6.57 13.29 22.30
C SER A 65 -6.79 13.02 20.82
N GLN A 66 -6.89 14.07 20.01
CA GLN A 66 -7.04 14.02 18.56
C GLN A 66 -5.84 13.35 17.88
N GLN A 67 -4.62 13.68 18.31
CA GLN A 67 -3.40 13.02 17.81
C GLN A 67 -3.41 11.52 18.14
N THR A 68 -3.79 11.17 19.37
CA THR A 68 -3.89 9.77 19.82
C THR A 68 -4.96 9.00 19.04
N GLU A 69 -6.13 9.59 18.81
CA GLU A 69 -7.21 8.98 18.03
C GLU A 69 -6.80 8.77 16.57
N HIS A 70 -6.14 9.76 15.96
CA HIS A 70 -5.61 9.65 14.60
C HIS A 70 -4.58 8.51 14.49
N MET A 71 -3.63 8.44 15.42
CA MET A 71 -2.65 7.35 15.48
C MET A 71 -3.33 5.99 15.60
N LYS A 72 -4.32 5.85 16.49
CA LYS A 72 -5.10 4.61 16.66
C LYS A 72 -5.81 4.21 15.36
N LYS A 73 -6.46 5.16 14.68
CA LYS A 73 -7.12 4.93 13.39
C LYS A 73 -6.11 4.51 12.32
N ARG A 74 -4.93 5.14 12.25
CA ARG A 74 -3.86 4.74 11.32
C ARG A 74 -3.39 3.31 11.56
N ALA A 75 -3.13 2.95 12.81
CA ALA A 75 -2.65 1.60 13.17
C ALA A 75 -3.69 0.51 12.84
N GLN A 76 -4.97 0.80 13.05
CA GLN A 76 -6.06 -0.13 12.76
C GLN A 76 -6.41 -0.22 11.26
N ALA A 77 -6.03 0.77 10.45
CA ALA A 77 -6.33 0.77 9.03
C ALA A 77 -5.60 -0.35 8.25
N GLY A 78 -4.49 -0.85 8.80
CA GLY A 78 -3.65 -1.86 8.16
C GLY A 78 -3.01 -1.35 6.88
N THR A 79 -2.87 -2.24 5.91
CA THR A 79 -2.21 -1.96 4.63
C THR A 79 -3.19 -1.97 3.46
N LYS A 80 -2.76 -1.39 2.34
CA LYS A 80 -3.41 -1.45 1.04
C LYS A 80 -2.35 -1.69 -0.03
N ILE A 81 -2.77 -2.20 -1.19
CA ILE A 81 -1.93 -2.23 -2.38
C ILE A 81 -2.08 -0.93 -3.14
N GLU A 82 -0.96 -0.27 -3.42
CA GLU A 82 -0.89 0.84 -4.37
C GLU A 82 -0.34 0.34 -5.71
N TYR A 83 -0.89 0.88 -6.79
CA TYR A 83 -0.52 0.53 -8.14
C TYR A 83 0.12 1.76 -8.80
N THR A 84 1.25 1.54 -9.44
CA THR A 84 2.03 2.60 -10.09
C THR A 84 2.53 2.13 -11.45
N MET A 85 2.82 3.08 -12.33
CA MET A 85 3.69 2.87 -13.49
C MET A 85 5.06 3.42 -13.11
N PHE A 86 6.09 2.57 -13.03
CA PHE A 86 7.43 2.91 -12.55
C PHE A 86 8.46 2.81 -13.68
N HIS A 87 9.43 3.72 -13.75
CA HIS A 87 10.49 3.69 -14.75
C HIS A 87 11.86 3.45 -14.10
N ASP A 88 12.44 2.28 -14.35
CA ASP A 88 13.67 1.79 -13.70
C ASP A 88 14.87 2.74 -13.89
N GLY A 89 15.01 3.33 -15.09
CA GLY A 89 16.17 4.17 -15.43
C GLY A 89 16.17 5.56 -14.79
N SER A 90 15.01 6.09 -14.44
CA SER A 90 14.85 7.46 -13.91
C SER A 90 14.37 7.48 -12.45
N GLY A 91 13.82 6.38 -11.96
CA GLY A 91 13.13 6.31 -10.67
C GLY A 91 11.80 7.08 -10.63
N SER A 92 11.32 7.58 -11.77
CA SER A 92 10.03 8.29 -11.85
C SER A 92 8.87 7.32 -11.81
N PHE A 93 7.72 7.78 -11.30
CA PHE A 93 6.51 6.97 -11.24
C PHE A 93 5.24 7.80 -11.40
N TYR A 94 4.17 7.12 -11.82
CA TYR A 94 2.81 7.63 -11.84
C TYR A 94 1.89 6.73 -11.03
N ASP A 95 1.09 7.32 -10.15
CA ASP A 95 0.04 6.60 -9.44
C ASP A 95 -1.11 6.26 -10.40
N VAL A 96 -1.53 5.00 -10.42
CA VAL A 96 -2.61 4.52 -11.28
C VAL A 96 -3.66 3.76 -10.47
N LYS A 97 -4.89 3.72 -10.99
CA LYS A 97 -5.92 2.85 -10.40
C LYS A 97 -5.72 1.40 -10.85
N LYS A 98 -6.24 0.46 -10.06
CA LYS A 98 -6.17 -0.97 -10.34
C LYS A 98 -6.57 -1.34 -11.77
N PHE A 99 -7.65 -0.76 -12.31
CA PHE A 99 -8.08 -1.09 -13.69
C PHE A 99 -7.06 -0.68 -14.76
N ALA A 100 -6.35 0.43 -14.57
CA ALA A 100 -5.29 0.86 -15.49
C ALA A 100 -4.04 0.00 -15.34
N TYR A 101 -3.71 -0.41 -14.12
CA TYR A 101 -2.66 -1.39 -13.83
C TYR A 101 -2.95 -2.76 -14.46
N ASP A 102 -4.14 -3.31 -14.23
CA ASP A 102 -4.57 -4.60 -14.78
C ASP A 102 -4.48 -4.58 -16.32
N TYR A 103 -4.88 -3.46 -16.94
CA TYR A 103 -4.71 -3.23 -18.38
C TYR A 103 -3.23 -3.22 -18.81
N ALA A 104 -2.37 -2.47 -18.12
CA ALA A 104 -0.93 -2.46 -18.42
C ALA A 104 -0.29 -3.87 -18.31
N VAL A 105 -0.62 -4.62 -17.26
CA VAL A 105 -0.17 -6.01 -17.06
C VAL A 105 -0.59 -6.89 -18.25
N SER A 106 -1.86 -6.77 -18.69
CA SER A 106 -2.37 -7.51 -19.85
C SER A 106 -1.67 -7.16 -21.18
N GLN A 107 -1.19 -5.91 -21.33
CA GLN A 107 -0.49 -5.49 -22.55
C GLN A 107 0.94 -6.01 -22.59
N ILE A 108 1.63 -5.99 -21.45
CA ILE A 108 3.04 -6.41 -21.36
C ILE A 108 3.18 -7.94 -21.30
N GLY A 109 2.11 -8.66 -20.95
CA GLY A 109 2.14 -10.12 -20.84
C GLY A 109 2.83 -10.61 -19.57
N MET A 110 2.93 -9.77 -18.54
CA MET A 110 3.42 -10.20 -17.22
C MET A 110 2.37 -11.12 -16.58
N GLN A 111 2.72 -12.39 -16.37
CA GLN A 111 1.88 -13.30 -15.60
C GLN A 111 1.81 -12.80 -14.17
N SER A 112 0.64 -12.31 -13.75
CA SER A 112 0.32 -11.86 -12.39
C SER A 112 1.46 -11.08 -11.73
N ALA A 113 1.56 -9.77 -12.01
CA ALA A 113 2.50 -8.90 -11.31
C ALA A 113 2.11 -8.83 -9.82
N GLU A 114 2.63 -9.81 -9.06
CA GLU A 114 2.50 -9.88 -7.62
C GLU A 114 3.09 -8.62 -7.00
N PRO A 115 2.56 -8.15 -5.86
CA PRO A 115 3.13 -7.02 -5.18
C PRO A 115 4.60 -7.25 -4.84
N GLU A 116 5.39 -6.18 -4.88
CA GLU A 116 6.77 -6.17 -4.41
C GLU A 116 6.87 -6.66 -2.97
N ASP A 117 8.03 -7.24 -2.67
CA ASP A 117 8.41 -7.60 -1.32
C ASP A 117 8.53 -6.36 -0.44
N ARG A 118 7.91 -6.43 0.75
CA ARG A 118 7.90 -5.36 1.75
C ARG A 118 8.23 -5.93 3.11
N CYS A 119 8.84 -5.11 3.96
CA CYS A 119 8.99 -5.43 5.37
C CYS A 119 7.65 -5.18 6.05
N PHE A 120 6.95 -6.25 6.40
CA PHE A 120 5.75 -6.19 7.20
C PHE A 120 6.10 -6.26 8.68
N ILE A 121 5.48 -5.38 9.47
CA ILE A 121 5.59 -5.39 10.92
C ILE A 121 4.19 -5.65 11.48
N VAL A 122 4.04 -6.73 12.23
CA VAL A 122 2.87 -7.01 13.05
C VAL A 122 3.17 -6.51 14.45
N PHE A 123 2.34 -5.60 14.96
CA PHE A 123 2.59 -4.92 16.22
C PHE A 123 1.32 -4.72 17.02
N ALA A 124 1.49 -4.39 18.30
CA ALA A 124 0.44 -4.02 19.22
C ALA A 124 0.64 -2.59 19.71
N ILE A 125 -0.47 -1.87 19.92
CA ILE A 125 -0.50 -0.60 20.65
C ILE A 125 -1.17 -0.86 22.00
N PRO A 126 -0.51 -0.59 23.14
CA PRO A 126 -1.07 -0.80 24.48
C PRO A 126 -2.44 -0.13 24.69
N GLN A 127 -2.62 1.06 24.12
CA GLN A 127 -3.86 1.84 24.19
C GLN A 127 -5.01 1.28 23.33
N LEU A 128 -4.77 0.22 22.56
CA LEU A 128 -5.76 -0.50 21.74
C LEU A 128 -6.07 -1.91 22.29
N ARG A 129 -5.69 -2.20 23.53
CA ARG A 129 -5.97 -3.48 24.18
C ARG A 129 -7.49 -3.74 24.23
N ARG A 130 -7.91 -4.93 23.81
CA ARG A 130 -9.31 -5.40 23.91
C ARG A 130 -9.33 -6.67 24.76
N GLY A 131 -9.53 -6.52 26.07
CA GLY A 131 -9.49 -7.65 27.01
C GLY A 131 -8.06 -8.19 27.23
N PRO A 132 -7.87 -9.52 27.36
CA PRO A 132 -6.54 -10.09 27.60
C PRO A 132 -5.62 -9.98 26.38
N GLU A 133 -6.19 -9.92 25.17
CA GLU A 133 -5.44 -9.90 23.91
C GLU A 133 -5.19 -8.47 23.39
N TYR A 134 -4.02 -8.28 22.78
CA TYR A 134 -3.72 -7.06 22.04
C TYR A 134 -4.30 -7.16 20.62
N GLN A 135 -4.95 -6.09 20.15
CA GLN A 135 -5.32 -5.99 18.74
C GLN A 135 -4.05 -5.95 17.88
N ARG A 136 -3.92 -6.91 16.94
CA ARG A 136 -2.80 -6.96 15.99
C ARG A 136 -2.99 -5.90 14.92
N CYS A 137 -2.04 -4.98 14.82
CA CYS A 137 -1.92 -3.97 13.77
C CYS A 137 -0.81 -4.37 12.80
N VAL A 138 -0.89 -3.87 11.56
CA VAL A 138 0.06 -4.21 10.50
C VAL A 138 0.51 -2.95 9.77
N ALA A 139 1.82 -2.80 9.61
CA ALA A 139 2.44 -1.75 8.79
C ALA A 139 3.40 -2.39 7.77
N ALA A 140 3.62 -1.71 6.64
CA ALA A 140 4.48 -2.18 5.55
C ALA A 140 5.48 -1.11 5.14
N TYR A 141 6.76 -1.45 5.23
CA TYR A 141 7.91 -0.58 4.96
C TYR A 141 8.76 -1.17 3.83
N LYS A 142 9.82 -0.44 3.43
CA LYS A 142 10.76 -0.94 2.45
C LYS A 142 11.45 -2.23 2.95
N PRO A 143 11.77 -3.18 2.06
CA PRO A 143 12.26 -4.51 2.45
C PRO A 143 13.59 -4.46 3.22
N GLU A 144 14.46 -3.48 2.97
CA GLU A 144 15.78 -3.35 3.63
C GLU A 144 15.65 -3.10 5.14
N LEU A 145 14.46 -2.72 5.61
CA LEU A 145 14.21 -2.55 7.04
C LEU A 145 14.25 -3.88 7.81
N ALA A 146 13.93 -5.01 7.15
CA ALA A 146 13.82 -6.32 7.79
C ALA A 146 15.18 -6.90 8.27
N GLU A 147 16.30 -6.24 7.96
CA GLU A 147 17.65 -6.70 8.31
C GLU A 147 17.97 -6.59 9.81
N SER A 148 17.28 -5.73 10.56
CA SER A 148 17.61 -5.46 11.96
C SER A 148 16.38 -5.06 12.77
N GLU A 149 16.11 -5.79 13.85
CA GLU A 149 15.03 -5.48 14.78
C GLU A 149 15.13 -4.06 15.35
N GLN A 150 16.34 -3.54 15.59
CA GLN A 150 16.52 -2.17 16.07
C GLN A 150 16.06 -1.13 15.03
N ARG A 151 16.35 -1.36 13.75
CA ARG A 151 15.90 -0.48 12.66
C ARG A 151 14.39 -0.55 12.51
N VAL A 152 13.83 -1.76 12.53
CA VAL A 152 12.38 -2.01 12.51
C VAL A 152 11.70 -1.26 13.66
N LEU A 153 12.20 -1.40 14.88
CA LEU A 153 11.65 -0.75 16.07
C LEU A 153 11.75 0.77 16.00
N SER A 154 12.90 1.29 15.57
CA SER A 154 13.09 2.74 15.42
C SER A 154 12.10 3.32 14.42
N MET A 155 11.95 2.69 13.25
CA MET A 155 11.02 3.14 12.22
C MET A 155 9.57 3.04 12.70
N LEU A 156 9.19 1.92 13.29
CA LEU A 156 7.84 1.72 13.80
C LEU A 156 7.48 2.76 14.86
N ARG A 157 8.41 3.13 15.74
CA ARG A 157 8.18 4.12 16.80
C ARG A 157 8.08 5.55 16.28
N CYS A 158 8.63 5.86 15.10
CA CYS A 158 8.39 7.15 14.45
C CYS A 158 6.92 7.30 14.04
N ASP A 159 6.29 6.23 13.53
CA ASP A 159 4.87 6.23 13.16
C ASP A 159 3.93 6.00 14.35
N PHE A 160 4.34 5.10 15.24
CA PHE A 160 3.53 4.56 16.34
C PHE A 160 4.41 4.46 17.60
N PRO A 161 4.64 5.59 18.32
CA PRO A 161 5.56 5.63 19.47
C PRO A 161 5.33 4.55 20.55
N PRO A 162 4.08 4.21 20.95
CA PRO A 162 3.86 3.21 21.97
C PRO A 162 3.85 1.77 21.43
N ALA A 163 4.20 1.55 20.15
CA ALA A 163 4.09 0.24 19.53
C ALA A 163 5.09 -0.77 20.10
N ARG A 164 4.60 -2.01 20.24
CA ARG A 164 5.39 -3.19 20.56
C ARG A 164 5.36 -4.15 19.37
N ILE A 165 6.53 -4.53 18.88
CA ILE A 165 6.66 -5.53 17.82
C ILE A 165 6.18 -6.88 18.35
N LEU A 166 5.36 -7.56 17.56
CA LEU A 166 4.97 -8.96 17.77
C LEU A 166 5.67 -9.88 16.78
N TRP A 167 5.85 -9.41 15.54
CA TRP A 167 6.57 -10.10 14.48
C TRP A 167 6.97 -9.09 13.40
N PHE A 168 8.06 -9.37 12.68
CA PHE A 168 8.38 -8.67 11.44
C PHE A 168 9.02 -9.63 10.44
N GLY A 169 8.88 -9.34 9.15
CA GLY A 169 9.46 -10.17 8.10
C GLY A 169 9.13 -9.66 6.71
N VAL A 170 9.70 -10.30 5.70
CA VAL A 170 9.45 -9.97 4.29
C VAL A 170 8.25 -10.76 3.79
N ALA A 171 7.28 -10.06 3.20
CA ALA A 171 6.10 -10.65 2.56
C ALA A 171 5.61 -9.71 1.44
N LYS A 172 4.60 -10.15 0.68
CA LYS A 172 3.98 -9.35 -0.41
C LYS A 172 2.65 -8.73 0.01
N THR A 173 1.92 -9.39 0.91
CA THR A 173 0.60 -8.95 1.38
C THR A 173 0.46 -9.03 2.90
N GLN A 174 -0.48 -8.28 3.45
CA GLN A 174 -0.80 -8.35 4.88
C GLN A 174 -1.35 -9.72 5.29
N GLU A 175 -2.08 -10.40 4.43
CA GLU A 175 -2.60 -11.74 4.71
C GLU A 175 -1.47 -12.75 4.86
N GLN A 176 -0.48 -12.70 3.95
CA GLN A 176 0.74 -13.51 4.03
C GLN A 176 1.53 -13.20 5.31
N ALA A 177 1.75 -11.92 5.62
CA ALA A 177 2.44 -11.51 6.84
C ALA A 177 1.74 -12.00 8.12
N LEU A 178 0.41 -11.93 8.17
CA LEU A 178 -0.38 -12.42 9.31
C LEU A 178 -0.35 -13.94 9.43
N ALA A 179 -0.28 -14.68 8.32
CA ALA A 179 -0.12 -16.13 8.33
C ALA A 179 1.25 -16.53 8.90
N MET A 180 2.33 -15.93 8.35
CA MET A 180 3.70 -16.17 8.83
C MET A 180 3.88 -15.80 10.31
N ALA A 181 3.29 -14.69 10.75
CA ALA A 181 3.33 -14.28 12.16
C ALA A 181 2.58 -15.23 13.10
N LYS A 182 1.59 -15.98 12.61
CA LYS A 182 0.90 -17.02 13.42
C LYS A 182 1.77 -18.26 13.54
N GLU A 183 2.39 -18.68 12.45
CA GLU A 183 3.28 -19.85 12.42
C GLU A 183 4.52 -19.66 13.30
N ALA A 184 5.08 -18.44 13.36
CA ALA A 184 6.24 -18.13 14.18
C ALA A 184 5.98 -18.16 15.71
N VAL A 185 4.71 -18.21 16.14
CA VAL A 185 4.30 -18.20 17.55
C VAL A 185 3.79 -19.59 17.99
N ALA A 186 3.59 -20.51 17.05
CA ALA A 186 3.18 -21.90 17.30
C ALA A 186 4.40 -22.79 17.59
#